data_AF-A0A7K1LMP9-F1
#
_entry.id   AF-A0A7K1LMP9-F1
#
_cell.length_a   1.000
_cell.length_b   1.000
_cell.length_c   1.000
_cell.angle_alpha   90.00
_cell.angle_beta   90.00
_cell.angle_gamma   90.00
#
_symmetry.space_group_name_H-M   'P 1'
#
loop_
_entity.id
_entity.type
_entity.pdbx_description
1 polymer ?
#
loop_
_entity_poly.entity_id
_entity_poly.type
_entity_poly.pdbx_seq_one_letter_code
_entity_poly.pdbx_strand_id
1 'polypeptide(L)'
;MSSEQQHWTKDELQIYILLLCANADSNETEEEIALIKSKTSKETFEKMYQEYSGDTEEESLEKIQDNLVMHEYSHKEIAELRREMFEVFFSDKKFSMMENTLDKILDNILY
;
A
#
# COMPACT_ATOMS: atom_id res chain seq x y z
N MET A 1 -10.58 -23.02 13.83
CA MET A 1 -9.46 -22.19 14.34
C MET A 1 -9.29 -21.14 13.29
N SER A 2 -9.96 -20.01 13.43
CA SER A 2 -10.27 -19.19 12.25
C SER A 2 -9.76 -17.78 12.46
N SER A 3 -8.79 -17.45 11.61
CA SER A 3 -8.18 -16.14 11.37
C SER A 3 -7.58 -15.50 12.62
N GLU A 4 -6.31 -15.82 12.91
CA GLU A 4 -5.41 -14.80 13.45
C GLU A 4 -5.47 -13.65 12.43
N GLN A 5 -6.22 -12.60 12.75
CA GLN A 5 -6.11 -11.32 12.07
C GLN A 5 -4.63 -10.97 12.19
N GLN A 6 -3.85 -11.20 11.13
CA GLN A 6 -2.48 -10.74 11.09
C GLN A 6 -2.57 -9.23 11.02
N HIS A 7 -2.54 -8.60 12.19
CA HIS A 7 -2.40 -7.16 12.29
C HIS A 7 -1.07 -6.85 11.62
N TRP A 8 -1.11 -6.25 10.44
CA TRP A 8 0.11 -5.83 9.78
C TRP A 8 0.79 -4.80 10.67
N THR A 9 2.10 -4.71 10.59
CA THR A 9 2.79 -3.54 11.11
C THR A 9 2.54 -2.35 10.19
N LYS A 10 2.76 -1.13 10.68
CA LYS A 10 2.65 0.08 9.83
C LYS A 10 3.52 -0.03 8.58
N ASP A 11 4.74 -0.56 8.75
CA ASP A 11 5.67 -0.83 7.65
C ASP A 11 5.13 -1.86 6.65
N GLU A 12 4.53 -2.96 7.13
CA GLU A 12 3.91 -3.98 6.26
C GLU A 12 2.74 -3.41 5.46
N LEU A 13 1.83 -2.69 6.12
CA LEU A 13 0.70 -2.01 5.47
C LEU A 13 1.19 -1.01 4.43
N GLN A 14 2.19 -0.21 4.76
CA GLN A 14 2.79 0.75 3.84
C GLN A 14 3.33 0.07 2.59
N ILE A 15 4.10 -1.02 2.74
CA ILE A 15 4.64 -1.76 1.60
C ILE A 15 3.55 -2.40 0.76
N TYR A 16 2.50 -2.93 1.40
CA TYR A 16 1.35 -3.49 0.70
C TYR A 16 0.62 -2.44 -0.15
N ILE A 17 0.42 -1.23 0.40
CA ILE A 17 -0.14 -0.09 -0.36
C ILE A 17 0.76 0.26 -1.54
N LEU A 18 2.09 0.35 -1.35
CA LEU A 18 3.01 0.68 -2.44
C LEU A 18 3.02 -0.39 -3.55
N LEU A 19 2.86 -1.67 -3.22
CA LEU A 19 2.72 -2.75 -4.20
C LEU A 19 1.45 -2.61 -5.04
N LEU A 20 0.33 -2.33 -4.38
CA LEU A 20 -0.93 -2.04 -5.05
C LEU A 20 -0.81 -0.82 -5.98
N CYS A 21 -0.07 0.21 -5.55
CA CYS A 21 0.25 1.38 -6.38
C CYS A 21 1.11 1.01 -7.61
N ALA A 22 2.18 0.23 -7.42
CA ALA A 22 3.07 -0.17 -8.51
C ALA A 22 2.40 -1.06 -9.55
N ASN A 23 1.34 -1.79 -9.17
CA ASN A 23 0.56 -2.61 -10.09
C ASN A 23 -0.76 -1.94 -10.53
N ALA A 24 -0.97 -0.66 -10.19
CA ALA A 24 -2.21 0.07 -10.44
C ALA A 24 -2.54 0.24 -11.93
N ASP A 25 -1.54 0.28 -12.79
CA ASP A 25 -1.71 0.30 -14.25
C ASP A 25 -1.63 -1.12 -14.87
N SER A 26 -1.69 -2.16 -14.03
CA SER A 26 -1.48 -3.56 -14.36
C SER A 26 -0.10 -3.86 -14.96
N ASN A 27 0.88 -2.99 -14.75
CA ASN A 27 2.23 -3.12 -15.28
C ASN A 27 3.28 -2.64 -14.28
N GLU A 28 3.66 -3.52 -13.35
CA GLU A 28 4.79 -3.27 -12.46
C GLU A 28 6.11 -3.14 -13.23
N THR A 29 6.86 -2.07 -12.98
CA THR A 29 8.21 -1.88 -13.53
C THR A 29 9.28 -2.33 -12.54
N GLU A 30 10.43 -2.77 -13.05
CA GLU A 30 11.57 -3.14 -12.20
C GLU A 30 12.05 -1.97 -11.33
N GLU A 31 11.88 -0.73 -11.81
CA GLU A 31 12.25 0.50 -11.11
C GLU A 31 11.36 0.75 -9.88
N GLU A 32 10.05 0.55 -10.02
CA GLU A 32 9.09 0.65 -8.90
C GLU A 32 9.36 -0.43 -7.85
N ILE A 33 9.55 -1.68 -8.29
CA ILE A 33 9.84 -2.79 -7.38
C ILE A 33 11.17 -2.58 -6.67
N ALA A 34 12.20 -2.08 -7.37
CA ALA A 34 13.48 -1.75 -6.75
C ALA A 34 13.34 -0.61 -5.73
N LEU A 35 12.51 0.41 -6.01
CA LEU A 35 12.22 1.50 -5.10
C LEU A 35 11.52 1.00 -3.84
N ILE A 36 10.49 0.15 -3.96
CA ILE A 36 9.79 -0.44 -2.81
C ILE A 36 10.74 -1.30 -1.98
N LYS A 37 11.56 -2.14 -2.63
CA LYS A 37 12.59 -2.94 -1.95
C LYS A 37 13.64 -2.10 -1.23
N SER A 38 13.88 -0.85 -1.65
CA SER A 38 14.80 0.05 -0.96
C SER A 38 14.20 0.67 0.32
N LYS A 39 12.86 0.70 0.43
CA LYS A 39 12.12 1.26 1.56
C LYS A 39 11.87 0.25 2.68
N THR A 40 12.07 -1.04 2.43
CA THR A 40 11.84 -2.10 3.42
C THR A 40 12.90 -3.20 3.37
N SER A 41 12.81 -4.14 4.30
CA SER A 41 13.63 -5.34 4.27
C SER A 41 13.10 -6.34 3.24
N LYS A 42 14.02 -7.11 2.64
CA LYS A 42 13.68 -8.15 1.67
C LYS A 42 12.62 -9.13 2.21
N GLU A 43 12.73 -9.51 3.48
CA GLU A 43 11.79 -10.42 4.13
C GLU A 43 10.37 -9.84 4.20
N THR A 44 10.23 -8.59 4.63
CA THR A 44 8.95 -7.87 4.68
C THR A 44 8.35 -7.71 3.28
N PHE A 45 9.18 -7.34 2.30
CA PHE A 45 8.76 -7.24 0.90
C PHE A 45 8.23 -8.58 0.38
N GLU A 46 9.00 -9.66 0.52
CA GLU A 46 8.60 -10.98 0.03
C GLU A 46 7.30 -11.46 0.69
N LYS A 47 7.14 -11.22 2.00
CA LYS A 47 5.91 -11.56 2.74
C LYS A 47 4.71 -10.80 2.17
N MET A 48 4.80 -9.48 2.05
CA MET A 48 3.70 -8.65 1.55
C MET A 48 3.40 -8.91 0.07
N TYR A 49 4.42 -9.18 -0.73
CA TYR A 49 4.26 -9.50 -2.15
C TYR A 49 3.56 -10.84 -2.36
N GLN A 50 3.86 -11.85 -1.54
CA GLN A 50 3.16 -13.13 -1.58
C GLN A 50 1.68 -12.98 -1.20
N GLU A 51 1.38 -12.17 -0.18
CA GLU A 51 0.00 -11.87 0.23
C GLU A 51 -0.73 -11.13 -0.91
N TYR A 52 -0.14 -10.05 -1.41
CA TYR A 52 -0.69 -9.26 -2.52
C TYR A 52 -0.93 -10.09 -3.78
N SER A 53 0.00 -10.96 -4.15
CA SER A 53 -0.12 -11.82 -5.34
C SER A 53 -1.27 -12.83 -5.24
N GLY A 54 -1.78 -13.11 -4.04
CA GLY A 54 -2.95 -13.96 -3.83
C GLY A 54 -4.27 -13.19 -3.75
N ASP A 55 -4.21 -11.86 -3.60
CA ASP A 55 -5.38 -11.01 -3.37
C ASP A 55 -5.84 -10.33 -4.67
N THR A 56 -7.14 -10.09 -4.77
CA THR A 56 -7.70 -9.23 -5.81
C THR A 56 -7.56 -7.75 -5.43
N GLU A 57 -7.76 -6.84 -6.40
CA GLU A 57 -7.73 -5.39 -6.15
C GLU A 57 -8.75 -4.97 -5.07
N GLU A 58 -9.95 -5.56 -5.10
CA GLU A 58 -11.02 -5.29 -4.13
C GLU A 58 -10.64 -5.77 -2.72
N GLU A 59 -10.16 -7.02 -2.59
CA GLU A 59 -9.66 -7.57 -1.32
C GLU A 59 -8.47 -6.76 -0.77
N SER A 60 -7.57 -6.33 -1.64
CA SER A 60 -6.43 -5.50 -1.28
C SER A 60 -6.88 -4.18 -0.65
N LEU A 61 -7.85 -3.51 -1.28
CA LEU A 61 -8.40 -2.24 -0.79
C LEU A 61 -9.14 -2.40 0.54
N GLU A 62 -9.93 -3.47 0.71
CA GLU A 62 -10.60 -3.77 1.99
C GLU A 62 -9.58 -4.01 3.11
N LYS A 63 -8.55 -4.83 2.87
CA LYS A 63 -7.49 -5.10 3.86
C LYS A 63 -6.75 -3.82 4.25
N ILE A 64 -6.45 -2.95 3.29
CA ILE A 64 -5.81 -1.66 3.55
C ILE A 64 -6.70 -0.80 4.44
N GLN A 65 -7.98 -0.67 4.11
CA GLN A 65 -8.92 0.13 4.88
C GLN A 65 -9.04 -0.38 6.32
N ASP A 66 -9.20 -1.69 6.51
CA ASP A 66 -9.31 -2.31 7.84
C ASP A 66 -8.07 -2.08 8.70
N ASN A 67 -6.87 -2.27 8.12
CA ASN A 67 -5.62 -2.04 8.84
C ASN A 67 -5.41 -0.55 9.14
N LEU A 68 -5.73 0.35 8.21
CA LEU A 68 -5.61 1.78 8.45
C LEU A 68 -6.51 2.26 9.61
N VAL A 69 -7.75 1.77 9.68
CA VAL A 69 -8.69 2.05 10.78
C VAL A 69 -8.18 1.47 12.10
N MET A 70 -7.60 0.27 12.08
CA MET A 70 -7.03 -0.37 13.27
C MET A 70 -5.80 0.36 13.84
N HIS A 71 -4.96 0.95 12.98
CA HIS A 71 -3.67 1.51 13.39
C HIS A 71 -3.71 2.94 13.93
N GLU A 72 -4.90 3.55 14.05
CA GLU A 72 -5.11 4.93 14.50
C GLU A 72 -4.05 5.89 13.92
N TYR A 73 -3.87 5.84 12.59
CA TYR A 73 -2.86 6.64 11.91
C TYR A 73 -3.01 8.12 12.25
N SER A 74 -1.91 8.76 12.65
CA SER A 74 -1.90 10.20 12.84
C SER A 74 -1.93 10.91 11.49
N HIS A 75 -2.41 12.15 11.47
CA HIS A 75 -2.38 13.00 10.27
C HIS A 75 -0.99 13.10 9.64
N LYS A 76 0.07 13.07 10.47
CA LYS A 76 1.45 13.12 10.01
C LYS A 76 1.84 11.85 9.26
N GLU A 77 1.48 10.69 9.81
CA GLU A 77 1.77 9.40 9.18
C GLU A 77 0.97 9.21 7.89
N ILE A 78 -0.29 9.66 7.85
CA ILE A 78 -1.08 9.67 6.59
C ILE A 78 -0.44 10.59 5.54
N ALA A 79 0.07 11.76 5.94
CA ALA A 79 0.75 12.67 5.03
C ALA A 79 2.07 12.08 4.51
N GLU A 80 2.82 11.37 5.35
CA GLU A 80 4.03 10.64 4.95
C GLU A 80 3.69 9.51 3.98
N LEU A 81 2.66 8.71 4.28
CA LEU A 81 2.18 7.65 3.40
C LEU A 81 1.75 8.18 2.03
N ARG A 82 0.94 9.25 1.98
CA ARG A 82 0.58 9.95 0.72
C ARG A 82 1.81 10.33 -0.07
N ARG A 83 2.80 10.97 0.59
CA ARG A 83 4.03 11.40 -0.07
C ARG A 83 4.78 10.22 -0.67
N GLU A 84 4.90 9.12 0.06
CA GLU A 84 5.60 7.93 -0.43
C GLU A 84 4.90 7.26 -1.60
N MET A 85 3.57 7.21 -1.57
CA MET A 85 2.78 6.76 -2.72
C MET A 85 3.06 7.64 -3.93
N PHE A 86 3.01 8.96 -3.78
CA PHE A 86 3.35 9.90 -4.86
C PHE A 86 4.77 9.71 -5.38
N GLU A 87 5.75 9.39 -4.53
CA GLU A 87 7.12 9.10 -4.96
C GLU A 87 7.20 7.84 -5.84
N VAL A 88 6.44 6.79 -5.54
CA VAL A 88 6.34 5.59 -6.39
C VAL A 88 5.65 5.93 -7.71
N PHE A 89 4.52 6.64 -7.68
CA PHE A 89 3.77 7.03 -8.89
C PHE A 89 4.52 8.01 -9.80
N PHE A 90 5.32 8.92 -9.24
CA PHE A 90 6.11 9.87 -10.03
C PHE A 90 7.20 9.20 -10.86
N SER A 91 7.56 7.95 -10.54
CA SER A 91 8.52 7.19 -11.34
C SER A 91 7.97 6.86 -12.73
N ASP A 92 6.68 6.49 -12.86
CA ASP A 92 6.10 6.03 -14.14
C ASP A 92 5.20 7.05 -14.88
N LYS A 93 5.04 8.27 -14.34
CA LYS A 93 4.26 9.39 -14.96
C LYS A 93 2.80 9.07 -15.34
N LYS A 94 2.23 7.94 -14.92
CA LYS A 94 0.82 7.59 -15.15
C LYS A 94 0.00 7.82 -13.87
N PHE A 95 -0.58 9.02 -13.77
CA PHE A 95 -1.64 9.29 -12.79
C PHE A 95 -2.88 8.45 -13.14
N SER A 96 -3.34 7.57 -12.24
CA SER A 96 -4.38 6.56 -12.51
C SER A 96 -5.61 6.71 -11.62
N MET A 97 -6.68 5.95 -11.92
CA MET A 97 -7.88 5.84 -11.06
C MET A 97 -7.54 5.39 -9.64
N MET A 98 -6.42 4.67 -9.46
CA MET A 98 -6.03 4.09 -8.19
C MET A 98 -5.58 5.12 -7.16
N GLU A 99 -4.88 6.18 -7.61
CA GLU A 99 -4.53 7.30 -6.73
C GLU A 99 -5.79 7.91 -6.13
N ASN A 100 -6.83 8.14 -6.93
CA ASN A 100 -8.08 8.72 -6.45
C ASN A 100 -8.79 7.80 -5.44
N THR A 101 -8.71 6.49 -5.62
CA THR A 101 -9.26 5.51 -4.67
C THR A 101 -8.50 5.56 -3.34
N LEU A 102 -7.17 5.54 -3.38
CA LEU A 102 -6.36 5.59 -2.16
C LEU A 102 -6.46 6.94 -1.46
N ASP A 103 -6.53 8.03 -2.21
CA ASP A 103 -6.73 9.37 -1.66
C ASP A 103 -8.04 9.47 -0.89
N LYS A 104 -9.12 8.86 -1.41
CA LYS A 104 -10.41 8.74 -0.71
C LYS A 104 -10.34 7.88 0.54
N ILE A 105 -9.60 6.76 0.51
CA ILE A 105 -9.42 5.91 1.68
C ILE A 105 -8.70 6.69 2.78
N LEU A 106 -7.64 7.41 2.43
CA LEU A 106 -6.86 8.22 3.36
C LEU A 106 -7.67 9.42 3.88
N ASP A 107 -8.43 10.10 3.02
CA ASP A 107 -9.30 11.19 3.44
C ASP A 107 -10.44 10.71 4.35
N ASN A 108 -10.97 9.50 4.15
CA ASN A 108 -11.98 8.91 5.04
C ASN A 108 -11.46 8.67 6.47
N ILE A 109 -10.15 8.58 6.68
CA ILE A 109 -9.55 8.38 8.01
C ILE A 109 -9.28 9.73 8.70
N LEU A 110 -9.17 10.82 7.94
CA LEU A 110 -8.96 12.17 8.47
C LEU A 110 -10.25 12.83 8.98
N TYR A 111 -11.42 12.25 8.69
CA TYR A 111 -12.76 12.72 9.10
C TYR A 111 -13.35 11.92 10.25
#